data_AF-A0A139P2D1-F1
#
_entry.id   AF-A0A139P2D1-F1
#
_cell.length_a   1.000
_cell.length_b   1.000
_cell.length_c   1.000
_cell.angle_alpha   90.00
_cell.angle_beta   90.00
_cell.angle_gamma   90.00
#
_symmetry.space_group_name_H-M   'P 1'
#
loop_
_entity.id
_entity.type
_entity.pdbx_description
1 polymer ?
#
loop_
_entity_poly.entity_id
_entity_poly.type
_entity_poly.pdbx_seq_one_letter_code
_entity_poly.pdbx_strand_id
1 'polypeptide(L)' 'MESLGKSGRLFSFHENPNPSCPIGSNIHNVLDDKLDEIQAAMEKELTKTSLADVVASAQKKIAKQSVS' A
#
# COMPACT_ATOMS: atom_id res chain seq x y z
N MET A 1 8.75 -12.84 -0.43
CA MET A 1 7.73 -12.03 0.25
C MET A 1 8.37 -10.68 0.52
N GLU A 2 8.35 -9.79 -0.46
CA GLU A 2 8.64 -8.37 -0.25
C GLU A 2 7.48 -7.62 -0.90
N SER A 3 6.34 -7.58 -0.19
CA SER A 3 5.20 -6.73 -0.59
C SER A 3 5.52 -5.24 -0.42
N LEU A 4 6.60 -4.93 0.31
CA LEU A 4 7.23 -3.62 0.41
C LEU A 4 8.65 -3.79 -0.14
N GLY A 5 9.14 -2.79 -0.89
CA GLY A 5 10.55 -2.81 -1.33
C GLY A 5 11.50 -2.80 -0.13
N LYS A 6 12.80 -3.00 -0.36
CA LYS A 6 13.83 -3.01 0.70
C LYS A 6 13.82 -1.78 1.63
N SER A 7 13.23 -0.67 1.18
CA SER A 7 13.08 0.57 1.92
C SER A 7 11.85 0.62 2.84
N GLY A 8 10.98 -0.39 2.82
CA GLY A 8 9.70 -0.36 3.53
C GLY A 8 8.66 0.58 2.91
N ARG A 9 8.97 1.23 1.78
CA ARG A 9 8.05 2.13 1.07
C ARG A 9 7.15 1.35 0.13
N LEU A 10 5.85 1.62 0.21
CA LEU A 10 4.85 1.09 -0.70
C LEU A 10 4.90 1.79 -2.05
N PHE A 11 5.02 3.12 -2.04
CA PHE A 11 5.05 3.92 -3.24
C PHE A 11 6.48 4.05 -3.75
N SER A 12 6.67 3.57 -4.98
CA SER A 12 7.95 3.70 -5.69
C SER A 12 7.88 4.85 -6.67
N PHE A 13 9.01 5.51 -6.81
CA PHE A 13 9.18 6.68 -7.63
C PHE A 13 10.10 6.37 -8.81
N HIS A 14 9.90 7.03 -9.94
CA HIS A 14 10.82 6.92 -11.06
C HIS A 14 12.15 7.59 -10.71
N GLU A 15 13.26 6.84 -10.84
CA GLU A 15 14.60 7.27 -10.41
C GLU A 15 15.17 8.45 -11.22
N ASN A 16 14.63 8.74 -12.41
CA ASN A 16 15.17 9.76 -13.31
C ASN A 16 14.07 10.69 -13.86
N PRO A 17 13.50 11.58 -13.03
CA PRO A 17 12.59 12.62 -13.51
C PRO A 17 13.30 13.53 -14.53
N ASN A 18 12.56 14.04 -15.53
CA ASN A 18 13.12 14.98 -16.50
C ASN A 18 13.49 16.32 -15.81
N PRO A 19 14.78 16.68 -15.71
CA PRO A 19 15.21 17.89 -15.01
C PRO A 19 14.78 19.18 -15.72
N SER A 20 14.57 19.13 -17.04
CA SER A 20 14.13 20.27 -17.84
C SER A 20 12.62 20.52 -17.78
N CYS A 21 11.86 19.62 -17.17
CA CYS A 21 10.43 19.78 -16.96
C CYS A 21 10.18 20.32 -15.54
N PRO A 22 9.64 21.54 -15.36
CA PRO A 22 9.39 22.12 -14.04
C PRO A 22 8.49 21.25 -13.14
N ILE A 23 7.56 20.51 -13.74
CA ILE A 23 6.73 19.55 -13.02
C ILE A 23 7.55 18.32 -12.63
N GLY A 24 8.25 17.71 -13.61
CA GLY A 24 9.03 16.50 -13.41
C GLY A 24 10.12 16.67 -12.35
N SER A 25 10.85 17.78 -12.36
CA SER A 25 11.93 18.05 -11.40
C SER A 25 11.43 18.30 -9.97
N ASN A 26 10.14 18.58 -9.78
CA ASN A 26 9.55 18.88 -8.47
C ASN A 26 8.54 17.83 -7.98
N ILE A 27 8.20 16.83 -8.80
CA ILE A 27 7.08 15.93 -8.48
C ILE A 27 7.29 15.10 -7.21
N HIS A 28 8.53 14.70 -6.91
CA HIS A 28 8.86 14.01 -5.65
C HIS A 28 8.62 14.91 -4.44
N ASN A 29 9.15 16.15 -4.45
CA ASN A 29 8.94 17.12 -3.38
C ASN A 29 7.45 17.40 -3.11
N VAL A 30 6.61 17.36 -4.15
CA VAL A 30 5.18 17.61 -4.03
C VAL A 30 4.42 16.39 -3.49
N LEU A 31 4.87 15.18 -3.81
CA LEU A 31 4.14 13.95 -3.51
C LEU A 31 4.67 13.16 -2.31
N ASP A 32 5.94 13.31 -1.92
CA ASP A 32 6.60 12.51 -0.88
C ASP A 32 5.79 12.52 0.43
N ASP A 33 5.59 13.69 1.03
CA ASP A 33 4.83 13.83 2.28
C ASP A 33 3.41 13.25 2.15
N LYS A 34 2.78 13.45 0.98
CA LYS A 34 1.42 12.99 0.76
C LYS A 34 1.32 11.47 0.69
N LEU A 35 2.29 10.84 0.05
CA LEU A 35 2.35 9.38 -0.08
C LEU A 35 2.73 8.72 1.24
N ASP A 36 3.57 9.35 2.05
CA ASP A 36 3.89 8.91 3.41
C ASP A 36 2.65 8.96 4.32
N GLU A 37 1.88 10.06 4.28
CA GLU A 37 0.60 10.15 4.99
C GLU A 37 -0.38 9.05 4.57
N ILE A 38 -0.48 8.78 3.27
CA ILE A 38 -1.36 7.74 2.72
C ILE A 38 -0.91 6.35 3.17
N GLN A 39 0.39 6.06 3.13
CA GLN A 39 0.92 4.78 3.61
C GLN A 39 0.61 4.60 5.10
N ALA A 40 0.88 5.61 5.93
CA ALA A 40 0.58 5.55 7.36
C ALA A 40 -0.92 5.35 7.64
N ALA A 41 -1.80 6.00 6.87
CA ALA A 41 -3.25 5.83 6.98
C ALA A 41 -3.68 4.41 6.58
N MET A 42 -3.12 3.86 5.50
CA MET A 42 -3.37 2.49 5.05
C MET A 42 -2.90 1.47 6.11
N GLU A 43 -1.67 1.61 6.61
CA GLU A 43 -1.13 0.73 7.65
C GLU A 43 -1.98 0.77 8.91
N LYS A 44 -2.39 1.97 9.35
CA LYS A 44 -3.30 2.13 10.48
C LYS A 44 -4.64 1.45 10.26
N GLU A 45 -5.21 1.53 9.06
CA GLU A 45 -6.46 0.82 8.73
C GLU A 45 -6.27 -0.69 8.82
N LEU A 46 -5.18 -1.21 8.26
CA LEU A 46 -4.86 -2.64 8.29
C LEU A 46 -4.69 -3.18 9.70
N THR A 47 -4.18 -2.37 10.65
CA THR A 47 -4.07 -2.79 12.05
C THR A 47 -5.41 -3.12 12.71
N LYS A 48 -6.53 -2.67 12.15
CA LYS A 48 -7.87 -2.95 12.66
C LYS A 48 -8.36 -4.37 12.33
N THR A 49 -7.67 -5.09 11.44
CA THR A 49 -8.03 -6.46 11.05
C THR A 49 -7.01 -7.43 11.60
N SER A 50 -7.44 -8.35 12.47
CA SER A 50 -6.56 -9.38 13.02
C SER A 50 -6.47 -10.62 12.10
N LEU A 51 -5.45 -11.45 12.33
CA LEU A 51 -5.37 -12.76 11.67
C LEU A 51 -6.62 -13.62 11.96
N ALA A 52 -7.18 -13.54 13.16
CA ALA A 52 -8.39 -14.26 13.52
C ALA A 52 -9.59 -13.83 12.66
N ASP A 53 -9.73 -12.52 12.39
CA ASP A 53 -10.79 -11.98 11.53
C ASP A 53 -10.65 -12.47 10.08
N VAL A 54 -9.41 -12.55 9.58
CA VAL A 54 -9.10 -13.08 8.26
C VAL A 54 -9.47 -14.57 8.18
N VAL A 55 -9.06 -15.37 9.16
CA VAL A 55 -9.36 -16.81 9.21
C VAL A 55 -10.87 -17.05 9.27
N ALA A 56 -11.59 -16.34 10.15
CA ALA A 56 -13.03 -16.47 10.26
C ALA A 56 -13.75 -16.10 8.95
N SER A 57 -13.30 -15.03 8.29
CA SER A 57 -13.83 -14.59 7.00
C SER A 57 -13.59 -15.63 5.90
N ALA A 58 -12.40 -16.23 5.86
CA ALA A 58 -12.06 -17.29 4.91
C ALA A 58 -12.91 -18.54 5.11
N GLN A 59 -13.06 -19.01 6.35
CA GLN A 59 -13.91 -20.17 6.69
C GLN A 59 -15.37 -19.94 6.25
N LYS A 60 -15.91 -18.74 6.50
CA LYS A 60 -17.26 -18.37 6.06
C LYS A 60 -17.43 -18.41 4.54
N LYS A 61 -16.39 -18.06 3.77
CA LYS A 61 -16.40 -18.13 2.30
C LYS A 61 -16.33 -19.58 1.80
N ILE A 62 -15.45 -20.39 2.38
CA ILE A 62 -15.31 -21.82 2.06
C ILE A 62 -16.64 -22.55 2.31
N ALA A 63 -17.25 -22.33 3.47
CA ALA A 63 -18.54 -22.94 3.82
C ALA A 63 -19.67 -22.54 2.87
N LYS A 64 -19.62 -21.34 2.26
CA LYS A 64 -20.60 -20.91 1.25
C LYS A 64 -20.36 -21.54 -0.13
N GLN A 65 -19.11 -21.85 -0.46
CA GLN A 65 -18.75 -22.50 -1.74
C GLN A 65 -19.13 -23.98 -1.75
N SER A 66 -19.08 -24.67 -0.61
CA SER A 66 -19.45 -26.09 -0.49
C SER A 66 -20.95 -26.37 -0.50
N VAL A 67 -21.79 -25.33 -0.62
CA VAL A 67 -23.26 -25.43 -0.59
C VAL A 67 -23.87 -24.94 -1.93
N SER A 68 -23.03 -24.70 -2.94
CA SER A 68 -23.41 -24.43 -4.33
C SER A 68 -22.94 -25.56 -5.24
#